data_AF-A0A2C9JW84-F1
#
_entry.id   AF-A0A2C9JW84-F1
#
_cell.length_a   1.000
_cell.length_b   1.000
_cell.length_c   1.000
_cell.angle_alpha   90.00
_cell.angle_beta   90.00
_cell.angle_gamma   90.00
#
_symmetry.space_group_name_H-M   'P 1'
#
loop_
_entity.id
_entity.type
_entity.pdbx_description
1 polymer ?
#
loop_
_entity_poly.entity_id
_entity_poly.type
_entity_poly.pdbx_seq_one_letter_code
_entity_poly.pdbx_strand_id
1 'polypeptide(L)'
;MDEDFLAPGGKCIADFTTYEDFLSSQVTKLDLDYVEDINIARKLVELGYRGAREGFSEEEFNAMKAAIEVRKAIFNVFPVVNSLIKKVTV
;
A
#
# COMPACT_ATOMS: atom_id res chain seq x y z
N MET A 1 9.13 2.70 11.44
CA MET A 1 8.03 2.58 10.47
C MET A 1 7.11 1.53 11.06
N ASP A 2 5.80 1.74 11.06
CA ASP A 2 4.88 0.71 11.54
C ASP A 2 4.95 -0.45 10.52
N GLU A 3 5.46 -1.62 10.96
CA GLU A 3 5.68 -2.81 10.12
C GLU A 3 4.39 -3.26 9.40
N ASP A 4 3.24 -2.85 9.93
CA ASP A 4 1.92 -3.10 9.39
C ASP A 4 1.74 -2.56 7.96
N PHE A 5 2.50 -1.54 7.52
CA PHE A 5 2.37 -0.97 6.16
C PHE A 5 3.31 -1.57 5.12
N LEU A 6 4.04 -2.64 5.47
CA LEU A 6 4.98 -3.27 4.57
C LEU A 6 4.31 -4.36 3.75
N ALA A 7 4.44 -4.23 2.43
CA ALA A 7 4.15 -5.29 1.48
C ALA A 7 5.16 -6.44 1.61
N PRO A 8 4.81 -7.65 1.15
CA PRO A 8 5.78 -8.72 0.95
C PRO A 8 7.01 -8.22 0.17
N GLY A 9 8.20 -8.45 0.72
CA GLY A 9 9.45 -7.91 0.17
C GLY A 9 9.86 -6.54 0.74
N GLY A 10 9.20 -6.05 1.80
CA GLY A 10 9.64 -4.90 2.59
C GLY A 10 9.42 -3.53 1.93
N LYS A 11 8.58 -3.48 0.89
CA LYS A 11 8.20 -2.23 0.22
C LYS A 11 7.02 -1.59 0.95
N CYS A 12 6.96 -0.26 1.00
CA CYS A 12 5.82 0.41 1.62
C CYS A 12 4.61 0.36 0.69
N ILE A 13 3.41 0.14 1.22
CA ILE A 13 2.17 0.22 0.44
C ILE A 13 2.01 1.58 -0.26
N ALA A 14 2.53 2.65 0.35
CA ALA A 14 2.52 3.99 -0.21
C ALA A 14 3.26 4.12 -1.55
N ASP A 15 4.19 3.20 -1.85
CA ASP A 15 5.01 3.23 -3.05
C ASP A 15 4.23 2.72 -4.28
N PHE A 16 3.10 2.04 -4.07
CA PHE A 16 2.29 1.48 -5.14
C PHE A 16 1.15 2.40 -5.55
N THR A 17 0.98 2.57 -6.86
CA THR A 17 -0.03 3.49 -7.39
C THR A 17 -1.42 2.85 -7.36
N THR A 18 -1.52 1.57 -7.72
CA THR A 18 -2.77 0.82 -7.79
C THR A 18 -2.61 -0.55 -7.14
N TYR A 19 -3.73 -1.20 -6.82
CA TYR A 19 -3.73 -2.57 -6.33
C TYR A 19 -3.10 -3.55 -7.35
N GLU A 20 -3.33 -3.33 -8.65
CA GLU A 20 -2.70 -4.12 -9.71
C GLU A 20 -1.17 -3.99 -9.74
N ASP A 21 -0.64 -2.80 -9.44
CA ASP A 21 0.80 -2.54 -9.36
C ASP A 21 1.41 -3.28 -8.16
N PHE A 22 0.70 -3.27 -7.02
CA PHE A 22 1.05 -4.09 -5.85
C PHE A 22 1.06 -5.59 -6.18
N LEU A 23 0.02 -6.13 -6.82
CA LEU A 23 -0.02 -7.53 -7.24
C LEU A 23 1.08 -7.86 -8.25
N SER A 24 1.32 -6.99 -9.22
CA SER A 24 2.38 -7.18 -10.23
C SER A 24 3.77 -7.21 -9.60
N SER A 25 3.99 -6.46 -8.52
CA SER A 25 5.27 -6.47 -7.79
C SER A 25 5.58 -7.80 -7.11
N GLN A 26 4.56 -8.64 -6.90
CA GLN A 26 4.67 -9.97 -6.29
C GLN A 26 4.73 -11.09 -7.35
N VAL A 27 4.39 -10.80 -8.61
CA VAL A 27 4.53 -11.74 -9.72
C VAL A 27 6.02 -11.96 -10.01
N THR A 28 6.47 -13.21 -9.93
CA THR A 28 7.87 -13.58 -10.21
C THR A 28 8.04 -13.99 -11.67
N LYS A 29 9.28 -13.98 -12.17
CA LYS A 29 9.58 -14.47 -13.52
C LYS A 29 9.12 -15.91 -13.73
N LEU A 30 9.24 -16.75 -12.69
CA LEU A 30 8.79 -18.13 -12.74
C LEU A 30 7.27 -18.23 -12.98
N ASP A 31 6.47 -17.29 -12.46
CA ASP A 31 5.03 -17.25 -12.73
C ASP A 31 4.73 -16.99 -14.20
N LEU A 32 5.48 -16.07 -14.81
CA LEU A 32 5.37 -15.79 -16.24
C LEU A 32 5.89 -16.94 -17.09
N ASP A 33 6.93 -17.66 -16.65
CA ASP A 33 7.45 -18.81 -17.38
C ASP A 33 6.48 -20.02 -17.36
N TYR A 34 5.63 -20.16 -16.32
CA TYR A 34 4.64 -21.23 -16.24
C TYR A 34 3.25 -20.86 -16.79
N VAL A 35 2.82 -19.62 -16.59
CA VAL A 35 1.47 -19.16 -16.91
C VAL A 35 1.44 -18.39 -18.23
N GLU A 36 2.55 -17.77 -18.62
CA GLU A 36 2.73 -16.92 -19.81
C GLU A 36 1.83 -15.66 -19.86
N ASP A 37 0.83 -15.56 -18.99
CA ASP A 37 -0.08 -14.42 -18.85
C ASP A 37 0.03 -13.76 -17.48
N ILE A 38 0.37 -12.48 -17.49
CA ILE A 38 0.51 -11.66 -16.28
C ILE A 38 -0.81 -11.48 -15.52
N ASN A 39 -1.95 -11.45 -16.21
CA ASN A 39 -3.25 -11.26 -15.55
C ASN A 39 -3.64 -12.50 -14.75
N ILE A 40 -3.35 -13.69 -15.29
CA ILE A 40 -3.58 -14.96 -14.59
C ILE A 40 -2.62 -15.07 -13.41
N ALA A 41 -1.34 -14.72 -13.60
CA ALA A 41 -0.37 -14.72 -12.50
C ALA A 41 -0.79 -13.79 -11.34
N ARG A 42 -1.28 -12.58 -11.64
CA ARG A 42 -1.85 -11.67 -10.61
C ARG A 42 -3.03 -12.30 -9.87
N LYS A 43 -3.93 -12.98 -10.58
CA LYS A 43 -5.08 -13.68 -9.98
C LYS A 43 -4.64 -14.77 -8.99
N LEU A 44 -3.56 -15.51 -9.31
CA LEU A 44 -3.01 -16.54 -8.44
C LEU A 44 -2.39 -15.95 -7.17
N VAL A 45 -1.75 -14.78 -7.28
CA VAL A 45 -1.25 -14.03 -6.14
C VAL A 45 -2.40 -13.54 -5.26
N GLU A 46 -3.42 -12.91 -5.87
CA GLU A 46 -4.62 -12.43 -5.19
C GLU A 46 -5.35 -13.54 -4.41
N LEU A 47 -5.45 -14.74 -5.00
CA LEU A 47 -6.07 -15.90 -4.38
C LEU A 47 -5.18 -16.58 -3.32
N GLY A 48 -3.94 -16.11 -3.13
CA GLY A 48 -2.99 -16.67 -2.17
C GLY A 48 -2.41 -18.03 -2.58
N TYR A 49 -2.54 -18.42 -3.85
CA TYR A 49 -1.86 -19.60 -4.40
C TYR A 49 -0.38 -19.34 -4.66
N ARG A 50 0.02 -18.06 -4.78
CA ARG A 50 1.40 -17.63 -4.97
C ARG A 50 1.73 -16.48 -4.02
N GLY A 51 2.82 -16.64 -3.27
CA GLY A 51 3.19 -15.71 -2.20
C GLY A 51 2.63 -16.18 -0.85
N ALA A 52 3.24 -15.74 0.24
CA ALA A 52 2.66 -15.98 1.56
C ALA A 52 1.28 -15.33 1.59
N ARG A 53 0.30 -15.98 2.21
CA ARG A 53 -1.06 -15.46 2.46
C ARG A 53 -1.07 -14.17 3.32
N GLU A 54 0.09 -13.57 3.56
CA GLU A 54 0.36 -12.30 4.22
C GLU A 54 0.29 -11.12 3.22
N GLY A 55 -0.63 -11.19 2.27
CA GLY A 55 -0.94 -10.09 1.36
C GLY A 55 -2.18 -9.34 1.84
N PHE A 56 -2.31 -8.08 1.45
CA PHE A 56 -3.52 -7.28 1.69
C PHE A 56 -4.58 -7.61 0.63
N SER A 57 -5.83 -7.73 1.05
CA SER A 57 -6.96 -7.68 0.12
C SER A 57 -7.04 -6.32 -0.58
N GLU A 58 -7.83 -6.20 -1.65
CA GLU A 58 -8.04 -4.92 -2.33
C GLU A 58 -8.59 -3.86 -1.36
N GLU A 59 -9.52 -4.25 -0.48
CA GLU A 59 -10.10 -3.38 0.54
C GLU A 59 -9.04 -2.96 1.56
N GLU A 60 -8.22 -3.88 2.05
CA GLU A 60 -7.17 -3.59 3.03
C GLU A 60 -6.10 -2.67 2.44
N PHE A 61 -5.66 -2.94 1.20
CA PHE A 61 -4.71 -2.10 0.49
C PHE A 61 -5.22 -0.66 0.37
N ASN A 62 -6.47 -0.49 -0.04
CA ASN A 62 -7.10 0.82 -0.19
C ASN A 62 -7.30 1.53 1.16
N ALA A 63 -7.72 0.80 2.19
CA ALA A 63 -7.89 1.34 3.54
C ALA A 63 -6.57 1.84 4.11
N MET A 64 -5.48 1.10 3.92
CA MET A 64 -4.15 1.50 4.38
C MET A 64 -3.60 2.68 3.60
N LYS A 65 -3.80 2.71 2.28
CA LYS A 65 -3.44 3.87 1.47
C LYS A 65 -4.18 5.12 1.92
N ALA A 66 -5.49 5.02 2.16
CA ALA A 66 -6.28 6.12 2.71
C ALA A 66 -5.78 6.55 4.10
N ALA A 67 -5.44 5.60 4.99
CA ALA A 67 -4.89 5.91 6.30
C ALA A 67 -3.55 6.67 6.21
N ILE A 68 -2.67 6.30 5.27
CA ILE A 68 -1.41 6.99 5.01
C ILE A 68 -1.66 8.40 4.47
N GLU A 69 -2.62 8.57 3.55
CA GLU A 69 -3.00 9.88 3.02
C GLU A 69 -3.58 10.80 4.09
N VAL A 70 -4.49 10.28 4.93
CA VAL A 70 -5.04 11.00 6.08
C VAL A 70 -3.93 11.38 7.04
N ARG A 71 -2.98 10.48 7.34
CA ARG A 71 -1.82 10.77 8.20
C ARG A 71 -0.96 11.90 7.63
N LYS A 72 -0.69 11.88 6.33
CA LYS A 72 0.04 12.96 5.63
C LYS A 72 -0.72 14.29 5.71
N ALA A 73 -2.03 14.26 5.50
CA ALA A 73 -2.88 15.44 5.59
C ALA A 73 -2.89 16.03 7.01
N ILE A 74 -3.09 15.20 8.03
CA ILE A 74 -3.06 15.62 9.45
C ILE A 74 -1.70 16.23 9.80
N PHE A 75 -0.60 15.59 9.38
CA PHE A 75 0.75 16.09 9.64
C PHE A 75 0.99 17.47 9.01
N ASN A 76 0.46 17.72 7.81
CA ASN A 76 0.56 19.03 7.16
C ASN A 76 -0.37 20.09 7.79
N VAL A 77 -1.51 19.71 8.36
CA VAL A 77 -2.47 20.63 8.97
C VAL A 77 -2.04 21.05 10.38
N PHE A 78 -1.38 20.18 11.14
CA PHE A 78 -0.92 20.45 12.51
C PHE A 78 -0.09 21.74 12.68
N PRO A 79 0.96 22.02 11.87
CA PRO A 79 1.72 23.25 11.99
C PRO A 79 0.90 24.51 11.65
N VAL A 80 -0.05 24.40 10.71
CA VAL A 80 -0.93 25.52 10.32
C VAL A 80 -1.87 25.89 11.47
N VAL A 81 -2.56 24.89 12.04
CA VAL A 81 -3.49 25.09 13.17
C VAL A 81 -2.73 25.62 14.40
N ASN A 82 -1.54 25.09 14.70
CA ASN A 82 -0.70 25.57 15.80
C ASN A 82 -0.27 27.03 15.60
N SER A 83 0.03 27.45 14.37
CA SER A 83 0.33 28.86 14.07
C SER A 83 -0.87 29.78 14.26
N LEU A 84 -2.10 29.31 13.99
CA LEU A 84 -3.32 30.10 14.15
C LEU A 84 -3.70 30.24 15.63
N ILE A 85 -3.57 29.18 16.41
CA ILE A 85 -3.81 29.20 17.87
C ILE A 85 -2.89 30.23 18.54
N LYS A 86 -1.59 30.22 18.21
CA LYS A 86 -0.63 31.20 18.77
C LYS A 86 -0.93 32.65 18.40
N LYS A 87 -1.60 32.91 17.26
CA LYS A 87 -1.96 34.27 16.83
C LYS A 87 -3.21 34.82 17.52
N VAL A 88 -4.11 33.95 17.99
CA VAL A 88 -5.35 34.35 18.68
C VAL A 88 -5.14 34.55 20.19
N THR A 89 -4.06 33.99 20.76
CA THR A 89 -3.74 34.09 22.20
C THR A 89 -2.87 35.31 22.57
N VAL A 90 -2.73 36.32 21.69
CA VAL A 90 -2.01 37.58 21.98
C VAL A 90 -2.94 38.77 21.79
#